data_AF-A0A554JCD8-F1
#
_entry.id   AF-A0A554JCD8-F1
#
_cell.length_a   1.000
_cell.length_b   1.000
_cell.length_c   1.000
_cell.angle_alpha   90.00
_cell.angle_beta   90.00
_cell.angle_gamma   90.00
#
_symmetry.space_group_name_H-M   'P 1'
#
loop_
_entity.id
_entity.type
_entity.pdbx_description
1 polymer ?
#
loop_
_entity_poly.entity_id
_entity_poly.type
_entity_poly.pdbx_seq_one_letter_code
_entity_poly.pdbx_strand_id
1 'polypeptide(L)'
;MPGQGEMSYSTAHLRTVMQNAFIIIFLVTIIGIRLFLFVRPMAGITIGPVRVHHYMWGIVGASIAIVLHVMPLFAISLALIIDELTFVCIGGSTHEDNYSTISLIGTIALSALVFVLRRQLLGLV
;
A
#
# COMPACT_ATOMS: atom_id res chain seq x y z
N MET A 1 32.07 13.94 21.20
CA MET A 1 32.58 12.56 21.12
C MET A 1 31.50 11.55 21.48
N PRO A 2 30.36 11.38 20.76
CA PRO A 2 29.41 10.32 21.13
C PRO A 2 30.11 8.97 21.06
N GLY A 3 29.92 8.11 22.07
CA GLY A 3 30.49 6.77 22.07
C GLY A 3 29.89 5.93 20.94
N GLN A 4 30.67 5.01 20.34
CA GLN A 4 30.19 4.12 19.26
C GLN A 4 28.88 3.38 19.63
N GLY A 5 28.64 3.13 20.92
CA GLY A 5 27.38 2.58 21.44
C GLY A 5 26.17 3.49 21.21
N GLU A 6 26.27 4.79 21.54
CA GLU A 6 25.15 5.75 21.42
C GLU A 6 24.71 5.93 19.95
N MET A 7 25.66 5.90 19.03
CA MET A 7 25.39 6.02 17.59
C MET A 7 24.60 4.80 17.05
N SER A 8 24.91 3.59 17.54
CA SER A 8 24.21 2.36 17.16
C SER A 8 22.74 2.37 17.61
N TYR A 9 22.48 2.78 18.87
CA TYR A 9 21.12 2.85 19.41
C TYR A 9 20.22 3.82 18.62
N SER A 10 20.76 4.97 18.23
CA SER A 10 20.00 5.98 17.47
C SER A 10 19.53 5.44 16.10
N THR A 11 20.40 4.74 15.37
CA THR A 11 20.05 4.21 14.03
C THR A 11 19.01 3.08 14.08
N ALA A 12 19.09 2.20 15.07
CA ALA A 12 18.12 1.12 15.26
C ALA A 12 16.73 1.66 15.64
N HIS A 13 16.70 2.69 16.48
CA HIS A 13 15.46 3.37 16.85
C HIS A 13 14.81 4.05 15.64
N LEU A 14 15.56 4.85 14.88
CA LEU A 14 15.06 5.53 13.68
C LEU A 14 14.51 4.54 12.64
N ARG A 15 15.22 3.42 12.40
CA ARG A 15 14.75 2.37 11.49
C ARG A 15 13.40 1.79 11.93
N THR A 16 13.24 1.58 13.24
CA THR A 16 11.98 1.06 13.81
C THR A 16 10.85 2.08 13.64
N VAL A 17 11.11 3.36 13.90
CA VAL A 17 10.13 4.44 13.72
C VAL A 17 9.69 4.52 12.25
N MET A 18 10.63 4.47 11.30
CA MET A 18 10.32 4.49 9.87
C MET A 18 9.50 3.27 9.42
N GLN A 19 9.85 2.07 9.91
CA GLN A 19 9.06 0.85 9.64
C GLN A 19 7.63 0.95 10.15
N ASN A 20 7.45 1.50 11.35
CA ASN A 20 6.13 1.68 11.93
C ASN A 20 5.34 2.73 11.16
N ALA A 21 5.96 3.86 10.81
CA ALA A 21 5.32 4.91 10.01
C ALA A 21 4.87 4.39 8.64
N PHE A 22 5.73 3.63 7.95
CA PHE A 22 5.40 2.98 6.67
C PHE A 22 4.13 2.12 6.79
N ILE A 23 4.09 1.21 7.78
CA ILE A 23 2.94 0.32 7.99
C ILE A 23 1.69 1.09 8.40
N ILE A 24 1.81 2.11 9.25
CA ILE A 24 0.66 2.92 9.67
C ILE A 24 0.06 3.64 8.44
N ILE A 25 0.87 4.32 7.63
CA ILE A 25 0.40 5.00 6.42
C ILE A 25 -0.25 4.00 5.46
N PHE A 26 0.40 2.85 5.24
CA PHE A 26 -0.12 1.80 4.38
C PHE A 26 -1.50 1.29 4.84
N LEU A 27 -1.64 0.90 6.12
CA LEU A 27 -2.89 0.36 6.66
C LEU A 27 -4.01 1.41 6.71
N VAL A 28 -3.68 2.64 7.16
CA VAL A 28 -4.65 3.74 7.18
C VAL A 28 -5.13 4.06 5.77
N THR A 29 -4.26 3.98 4.77
CA THR A 29 -4.65 4.19 3.36
C THR A 29 -5.62 3.12 2.89
N ILE A 30 -5.35 1.82 3.12
CA ILE A 30 -6.27 0.74 2.76
C ILE A 30 -7.63 0.91 3.45
N ILE A 31 -7.63 1.11 4.77
CA ILE A 31 -8.85 1.28 5.55
C ILE A 31 -9.63 2.51 5.06
N GLY A 32 -8.94 3.63 4.85
CA GLY A 32 -9.53 4.87 4.38
C GLY A 32 -10.21 4.71 3.01
N ILE A 33 -9.51 4.10 2.05
CA ILE A 33 -10.06 3.84 0.70
C ILE A 33 -11.25 2.90 0.78
N ARG A 34 -11.13 1.76 1.49
CA ARG A 34 -12.22 0.79 1.58
C ARG A 34 -13.46 1.36 2.24
N LEU A 35 -13.31 2.08 3.35
CA LEU A 35 -14.42 2.74 4.03
C LEU A 35 -15.05 3.82 3.16
N PHE A 36 -14.23 4.62 2.49
CA PHE A 36 -14.71 5.67 1.60
C PHE A 36 -15.51 5.11 0.43
N LEU A 37 -14.98 4.09 -0.26
CA LEU A 37 -15.64 3.44 -1.39
C LEU A 37 -16.85 2.59 -0.96
N PHE A 38 -16.88 2.11 0.29
CA PHE A 38 -18.04 1.42 0.85
C PHE A 38 -19.21 2.38 1.05
N VAL A 39 -18.94 3.59 1.55
CA VAL A 39 -19.96 4.62 1.78
C VAL A 39 -20.34 5.33 0.48
N ARG A 40 -19.39 5.53 -0.44
CA ARG A 40 -19.61 6.18 -1.73
C ARG A 40 -19.00 5.36 -2.86
N PRO A 41 -19.75 4.38 -3.41
CA PRO A 41 -19.33 3.64 -4.58
C PRO A 41 -19.09 4.61 -5.74
N MET A 42 -17.85 4.74 -6.19
CA MET A 42 -17.51 5.50 -7.39
C MET A 42 -17.40 4.55 -8.58
N ALA A 43 -18.08 4.88 -9.67
CA ALA A 43 -17.82 4.24 -10.94
C ALA A 43 -16.40 4.62 -11.38
N GLY A 44 -15.60 3.62 -11.74
CA GLY A 44 -14.25 3.84 -12.26
C GLY A 44 -14.29 4.65 -13.55
N ILE A 45 -13.27 5.47 -13.79
CA ILE A 45 -13.14 6.22 -15.04
C ILE A 45 -12.88 5.23 -16.18
N THR A 46 -13.72 5.22 -17.20
CA THR A 46 -13.54 4.38 -18.39
C THR A 46 -13.03 5.25 -19.54
N ILE A 47 -11.86 4.90 -20.07
CA ILE A 47 -11.26 5.57 -21.24
C ILE A 47 -11.22 4.52 -22.37
N GLY A 48 -12.17 4.58 -23.30
CA GLY A 48 -12.34 3.57 -24.34
C GLY A 48 -12.71 2.20 -23.75
N PRO A 49 -12.01 1.09 -24.11
CA PRO A 49 -12.25 -0.22 -23.51
C PRO A 49 -11.57 -0.40 -22.14
N VAL A 50 -10.74 0.55 -21.70
CA VAL A 50 -9.94 0.42 -20.48
C VAL A 50 -10.68 1.09 -19.33
N ARG A 51 -10.96 0.32 -18.28
CA ARG A 51 -11.41 0.84 -17.00
C ARG A 51 -10.18 1.15 -16.14
N VAL A 52 -10.04 2.40 -15.73
CA VAL A 52 -8.95 2.83 -14.86
C VAL A 52 -9.28 2.41 -13.44
N HIS A 53 -8.31 1.77 -12.80
CA HIS A 53 -8.38 1.26 -11.45
C HIS A 53 -7.33 1.94 -10.57
N HIS A 54 -7.56 1.97 -9.26
CA HIS A 54 -6.69 2.65 -8.31
C HIS A 54 -5.29 2.00 -8.25
N TYR A 55 -5.18 0.69 -8.48
CA TYR A 55 -3.88 0.01 -8.55
C TYR A 55 -2.97 0.58 -9.65
N MET A 56 -3.53 1.09 -10.76
CA MET A 56 -2.73 1.66 -11.85
C MET A 56 -2.02 2.94 -11.40
N TRP A 57 -2.73 3.79 -10.66
CA TRP A 57 -2.14 4.96 -10.02
C TRP A 57 -1.13 4.57 -8.95
N GLY A 58 -1.39 3.47 -8.23
CA GLY A 58 -0.43 2.86 -7.31
C GLY A 58 0.88 2.44 -8.00
N ILE A 59 0.84 1.83 -9.19
CA ILE A 59 2.05 1.44 -9.93
C ILE A 59 2.87 2.68 -10.34
N VAL A 60 2.20 3.70 -10.87
CA VAL A 60 2.86 4.96 -11.26
C VAL A 60 3.48 5.65 -10.05
N GLY A 61 2.70 5.78 -8.96
CA GLY A 61 3.16 6.40 -7.73
C GLY A 61 4.31 5.64 -7.08
N ALA A 62 4.29 4.30 -7.08
CA ALA A 62 5.36 3.47 -6.52
C ALA A 62 6.65 3.65 -7.32
N SER A 63 6.56 3.70 -8.65
CA SER A 63 7.71 3.93 -9.53
C SER A 63 8.36 5.29 -9.25
N ILE A 64 7.55 6.34 -9.11
CA ILE A 64 8.03 7.68 -8.73
C ILE A 64 8.65 7.68 -7.34
N ALA A 65 8.01 7.01 -6.38
CA ALA A 65 8.48 6.96 -5.00
C ALA A 65 9.84 6.26 -4.85
N ILE A 66 10.08 5.19 -5.64
CA ILE A 66 11.36 4.49 -5.70
C ILE A 66 12.45 5.42 -6.26
N VAL A 67 12.18 6.12 -7.36
CA VAL A 67 13.16 7.04 -7.98
C VAL A 67 13.49 8.22 -7.06
N LEU A 68 12.48 8.75 -6.36
CA LEU A 68 12.63 9.94 -5.51
C LEU A 68 12.94 9.62 -4.05
N HIS A 69 13.01 8.34 -3.66
CA HIS A 69 13.25 7.91 -2.28
C HIS A 69 12.22 8.48 -1.27
N VAL A 70 10.92 8.47 -1.64
CA VAL A 70 9.83 9.07 -0.85
C VAL A 70 8.96 7.99 -0.20
N MET A 71 9.32 7.60 1.03
CA MET A 71 8.63 6.54 1.78
C MET A 71 7.10 6.74 1.93
N PRO A 72 6.57 7.93 2.26
CA PRO A 72 5.12 8.10 2.39
C PRO A 72 4.37 7.84 1.08
N LEU A 73 4.91 8.34 -0.05
CA LEU A 73 4.34 8.13 -1.37
C LEU A 73 4.38 6.65 -1.73
N PHE A 74 5.48 5.95 -1.40
CA PHE A 74 5.59 4.51 -1.62
C PHE A 74 4.57 3.72 -0.80
N ALA A 75 4.36 4.06 0.47
CA ALA A 75 3.37 3.41 1.34
C ALA A 75 1.94 3.57 0.78
N ILE A 76 1.57 4.79 0.37
CA ILE A 76 0.25 5.08 -0.22
C ILE A 76 0.09 4.32 -1.54
N SER A 77 1.12 4.34 -2.38
CA SER A 77 1.10 3.70 -3.70
C SER A 77 0.98 2.18 -3.59
N LEU A 78 1.72 1.57 -2.66
CA LEU A 78 1.62 0.15 -2.39
C LEU A 78 0.25 -0.23 -1.80
N ALA A 79 -0.32 0.61 -0.94
CA ALA A 79 -1.68 0.41 -0.42
C ALA A 79 -2.72 0.37 -1.55
N LEU A 80 -2.65 1.31 -2.51
CA LEU A 80 -3.53 1.34 -3.68
C LEU A 80 -3.41 0.07 -4.54
N ILE A 81 -2.19 -0.46 -4.70
CA ILE A 81 -1.97 -1.73 -5.43
C ILE A 81 -2.61 -2.88 -4.67
N ILE A 82 -2.28 -3.03 -3.39
CA ILE A 82 -2.69 -4.19 -2.58
C ILE A 82 -4.20 -4.24 -2.36
N ASP A 83 -4.85 -3.08 -2.23
CA ASP A 83 -6.30 -2.98 -2.01
C ASP A 83 -7.12 -3.64 -3.13
N GLU A 84 -6.68 -3.49 -4.39
CA GLU A 84 -7.38 -4.02 -5.56
C GLU A 84 -6.72 -5.26 -6.16
N LEU A 85 -5.51 -5.65 -5.71
CA LEU A 85 -4.77 -6.74 -6.34
C LEU A 85 -5.55 -8.06 -6.34
N THR A 86 -6.21 -8.39 -5.23
CA THR A 86 -7.03 -9.61 -5.16
C THR A 86 -8.22 -9.55 -6.10
N PHE A 87 -8.91 -8.41 -6.15
CA PHE A 87 -10.04 -8.16 -7.05
C PHE A 87 -9.62 -8.30 -8.53
N VAL A 88 -8.46 -7.76 -8.90
CA VAL A 88 -7.91 -7.89 -10.26
C VAL A 88 -7.55 -9.35 -10.56
N CYS A 89 -6.92 -10.06 -9.61
CA CYS A 89 -6.51 -11.45 -9.81
C CYS A 89 -7.69 -12.41 -10.01
N ILE A 90 -8.84 -12.15 -9.39
CA ILE A 90 -10.06 -12.95 -9.58
C ILE A 90 -10.88 -12.51 -10.81
N GLY A 91 -10.41 -11.53 -11.58
CA GLY A 91 -11.14 -10.99 -12.73
C GLY A 91 -12.43 -10.27 -12.35
N GLY A 92 -12.48 -9.70 -11.14
CA GLY A 92 -13.65 -8.99 -10.65
C GLY A 92 -14.00 -7.81 -11.56
N SER A 93 -15.30 -7.58 -11.75
CA SER A 93 -15.79 -6.51 -12.64
C SER A 93 -16.83 -5.63 -11.96
N THR A 94 -17.47 -6.14 -10.91
CA THR A 94 -18.54 -5.46 -10.18
C THR A 94 -18.05 -4.93 -8.83
N HIS A 95 -18.82 -4.02 -8.25
CA HIS A 95 -18.57 -3.55 -6.90
C HIS A 95 -18.70 -4.69 -5.88
N GLU A 96 -19.66 -5.61 -6.09
CA GLU A 96 -19.85 -6.77 -5.21
C GLU A 96 -18.63 -7.70 -5.21
N ASP A 97 -17.98 -7.91 -6.37
CA ASP A 97 -16.76 -8.71 -6.44
C ASP A 97 -15.62 -8.08 -5.63
N ASN A 98 -15.52 -6.74 -5.64
CA ASN A 98 -14.48 -6.02 -4.89
C ASN A 98 -14.67 -6.10 -3.37
N TYR A 99 -15.93 -6.16 -2.93
CA TYR A 99 -16.30 -6.30 -1.51
C TYR A 99 -16.62 -7.74 -1.11
N SER A 100 -16.38 -8.70 -2.00
CA SER A 100 -16.54 -10.12 -1.71
C SER A 100 -15.62 -10.55 -0.57
N THR A 101 -16.04 -11.58 0.17
CA THR A 101 -15.23 -12.17 1.24
C THR A 101 -13.85 -12.62 0.74
N ILE A 102 -13.78 -13.09 -0.52
CA ILE A 102 -12.52 -13.50 -1.16
C ILE A 102 -11.59 -12.30 -1.33
N SER A 103 -12.08 -11.19 -1.90
CA SER A 103 -11.30 -9.95 -2.07
C SER A 103 -10.79 -9.40 -0.72
N LEU A 104 -11.65 -9.42 0.31
CA LEU A 104 -11.29 -8.96 1.64
C LEU A 104 -10.21 -9.84 2.29
N ILE A 105 -10.36 -11.16 2.24
CA ILE A 105 -9.37 -12.12 2.77
C ILE A 105 -8.03 -11.94 2.04
N GLY A 106 -8.05 -11.83 0.71
CA GLY A 106 -6.83 -11.63 -0.05
C GLY A 106 -6.13 -10.31 0.30
N THR A 107 -6.88 -9.23 0.51
CA THR A 107 -6.32 -7.94 0.94
C THR A 107 -5.68 -8.04 2.33
N ILE A 108 -6.30 -8.74 3.27
CA ILE A 108 -5.73 -8.99 4.60
C ILE A 108 -4.44 -9.83 4.48
N ALA A 109 -4.46 -10.91 3.71
CA ALA A 109 -3.32 -11.79 3.51
C ALA A 109 -2.13 -11.06 2.86
N LEU A 110 -2.39 -10.27 1.82
CA LEU A 110 -1.38 -9.44 1.16
C LEU A 110 -0.86 -8.32 2.07
N SER A 111 -1.72 -7.71 2.88
CA SER A 111 -1.30 -6.71 3.88
C SER A 111 -0.38 -7.33 4.94
N ALA A 112 -0.68 -8.56 5.39
CA ALA A 112 0.21 -9.30 6.29
C ALA A 112 1.56 -9.63 5.63
N LEU A 113 1.56 -9.97 4.33
CA LEU A 113 2.78 -10.18 3.57
C LEU A 113 3.61 -8.89 3.48
N VAL A 114 2.99 -7.74 3.18
CA VAL A 114 3.66 -6.43 3.20
C VAL A 114 4.24 -6.12 4.58
N PHE A 115 3.50 -6.44 5.65
CA PHE A 115 4.01 -6.29 7.01
C PHE A 115 5.29 -7.11 7.25
N VAL A 116 5.32 -8.38 6.83
CA VAL A 116 6.50 -9.24 6.96
C VAL A 116 7.68 -8.71 6.14
N LEU A 117 7.42 -8.26 4.90
CA LEU A 117 8.43 -7.79 3.95
C LEU A 117 8.83 -6.31 4.11
N ARG A 118 8.25 -5.58 5.07
CA ARG A 118 8.42 -4.12 5.22
C ARG A 118 9.88 -3.67 5.26
N ARG A 119 10.78 -4.49 5.82
CA ARG A 119 12.20 -4.16 5.92
C ARG A 119 12.87 -4.17 4.55
N GLN A 120 12.56 -5.17 3.72
CA GLN A 120 13.08 -5.32 2.37
C GLN A 120 12.49 -4.24 1.46
N LEU A 121 11.19 -3.99 1.58
CA LEU A 121 10.47 -2.96 0.83
C LEU A 121 11.01 -1.55 1.09
N LEU A 122 11.31 -1.23 2.35
CA LEU A 122 11.96 0.04 2.70
C LEU A 122 13.43 0.12 2.26
N GLY A 123 14.04 -0.96 1.82
CA GLY A 123 15.36 -0.90 1.19
C GLY A 123 15.31 -0.42 -0.27
N LEU A 124 14.11 -0.33 -0.87
CA LEU A 124 13.90 0.13 -2.24
C LEU A 124 13.71 1.65 -2.34
N VAL A 125 13.42 2.30 -1.22
CA VAL A 125 13.07 3.73 -1.12
C VAL A 125 13.91 4.42 -0.08
#